data_AF-A0A388ME43-F1
#
_entry.id   AF-A0A388ME43-F1
#
_cell.length_a   1.000
_cell.length_b   1.000
_cell.length_c   1.000
_cell.angle_alpha   90.00
_cell.angle_beta   90.00
_cell.angle_gamma   90.00
#
_symmetry.space_group_name_H-M   'P 1'
#
loop_
_entity.id
_entity.type
_entity.pdbx_description
1 polymer ?
#
loop_
_entity_poly.entity_id
_entity_poly.type
_entity_poly.pdbx_seq_one_letter_code
_entity_poly.pdbx_strand_id
1 'polypeptide(L)'
;MLRGNESSWKLETQCVEKLLHRLKDEKNLIIAEVVHDDCGAVDVILWRMNIDSQKCMWHKAKTLVKRLREAVRGTKTVKPAAVVACEHVREVKCFTNKELELWLESKCVHVAGVSTRKKDELVEIVWGVLFPDEAGKALRDDVVEIDALQTSHCNAAEEAKEWLYGACRLRERAKDDDGDVLATHVQHLADHWAGDHSCCDKELSNLCKAAGGPDRDPLYEAGGRVHLAVARCLQQFSSNTKMECYTRARMTFNNECFHSVINKYATKVV
;
A
#
# COMPACT_ATOMS: atom_id res chain seq x y z
N MET A 1 -18.10 -39.11 -13.05
CA MET A 1 -17.20 -38.13 -12.41
C MET A 1 -18.03 -36.96 -11.94
N LEU A 2 -18.43 -36.95 -10.67
CA LEU A 2 -19.20 -35.87 -10.05
C LEU A 2 -18.20 -34.82 -9.53
N ARG A 3 -17.87 -33.79 -10.33
CA ARG A 3 -17.19 -32.57 -9.85
C ARG A 3 -18.23 -31.70 -9.13
N GLY A 4 -18.53 -32.05 -7.88
CA GLY A 4 -19.42 -31.26 -7.02
C GLY A 4 -18.65 -30.22 -6.22
N ASN A 5 -18.96 -28.94 -6.42
CA ASN A 5 -18.99 -27.84 -5.45
C ASN A 5 -17.85 -27.68 -4.41
N GLU A 6 -16.62 -28.11 -4.68
CA GLU A 6 -15.49 -27.74 -3.81
C GLU A 6 -15.01 -26.33 -4.17
N SER A 7 -14.91 -25.46 -3.16
CA SER A 7 -14.37 -24.12 -3.34
C SER A 7 -12.91 -24.18 -3.80
N SER A 8 -12.49 -23.24 -4.66
CA SER A 8 -11.13 -23.17 -5.20
C SER A 8 -10.05 -23.29 -4.11
N TRP A 9 -10.29 -22.67 -2.96
CA TRP A 9 -9.40 -22.71 -1.81
C TRP A 9 -9.22 -24.09 -1.19
N LYS A 10 -10.28 -24.90 -1.16
CA LYS A 10 -10.23 -26.27 -0.63
C LYS A 10 -9.40 -27.17 -1.54
N LEU A 11 -9.54 -27.00 -2.85
CA LEU A 11 -8.74 -27.71 -3.85
C LEU A 11 -7.26 -27.31 -3.79
N GLU A 12 -6.97 -26.02 -3.64
CA GLU A 12 -5.60 -25.51 -3.52
C GLU A 12 -4.90 -26.06 -2.27
N THR A 13 -5.59 -26.04 -1.12
CA THR A 13 -5.09 -26.59 0.15
C THR A 13 -4.75 -28.08 0.02
N GLN A 14 -5.65 -28.88 -0.55
CA GLN A 14 -5.40 -30.31 -0.79
C GLN A 14 -4.25 -30.55 -1.76
N CYS A 15 -4.09 -29.71 -2.79
CA CYS A 15 -2.99 -29.81 -3.73
C CYS A 15 -1.64 -29.53 -3.05
N VAL A 16 -1.57 -28.51 -2.18
CA VAL A 16 -0.36 -28.19 -1.41
C VAL A 16 0.00 -29.34 -0.47
N GLU A 17 -0.96 -29.86 0.28
CA GLU A 17 -0.75 -31.00 1.20
C GLU A 17 -0.25 -32.24 0.45
N LYS A 18 -0.89 -32.60 -0.68
CA LYS A 18 -0.43 -33.71 -1.52
C LYS A 18 0.96 -33.48 -2.07
N LEU A 19 1.29 -32.25 -2.51
CA LEU A 19 2.63 -31.94 -3.01
C LEU A 19 3.68 -32.15 -1.92
N LEU A 20 3.44 -31.63 -0.71
CA LEU A 20 4.37 -31.77 0.42
C LEU A 20 4.56 -33.24 0.81
N HIS A 21 3.49 -34.04 0.84
CA HIS A 21 3.60 -35.49 1.05
C HIS A 21 4.45 -36.16 -0.03
N ARG A 22 4.24 -35.83 -1.30
CA ARG A 22 5.06 -36.41 -2.39
C ARG A 22 6.53 -36.04 -2.25
N LEU A 23 6.83 -34.79 -1.90
CA LEU A 23 8.22 -34.35 -1.70
C LEU A 23 8.87 -35.05 -0.51
N LYS A 24 8.16 -35.16 0.62
CA LYS A 24 8.67 -35.78 1.84
C LYS A 24 8.75 -37.30 1.73
N ASP A 25 7.66 -37.95 1.35
CA ASP A 25 7.48 -39.39 1.47
C ASP A 25 7.89 -40.15 0.20
N GLU A 26 7.66 -39.59 -1.00
CA GLU A 26 8.05 -40.24 -2.26
C GLU A 26 9.47 -39.83 -2.71
N LYS A 27 9.89 -38.60 -2.41
CA LYS A 27 11.20 -38.06 -2.81
C LYS A 27 12.22 -37.97 -1.69
N ASN A 28 11.85 -38.34 -0.46
CA ASN A 28 12.72 -38.32 0.72
C ASN A 28 13.39 -36.95 0.95
N LEU A 29 12.71 -35.85 0.61
CA LEU A 29 13.22 -34.50 0.86
C LEU A 29 12.96 -34.11 2.31
N ILE A 30 14.00 -33.62 2.97
CA ILE A 30 13.89 -32.98 4.29
C ILE A 30 13.54 -31.51 4.04
N ILE A 31 12.30 -31.14 4.34
CA ILE A 31 11.82 -29.77 4.22
C ILE A 31 11.89 -29.14 5.61
N ALA A 32 12.89 -28.28 5.82
CA ALA A 32 13.07 -27.58 7.09
C ALA A 32 12.05 -26.45 7.27
N GLU A 33 11.90 -25.61 6.24
CA GLU A 33 11.05 -24.43 6.26
C GLU A 33 10.39 -24.21 4.88
N VAL A 34 9.16 -23.70 4.87
CA VAL A 34 8.46 -23.28 3.65
C VAL A 34 8.11 -21.80 3.74
N VAL A 35 8.57 -21.04 2.75
CA VAL A 35 8.22 -19.63 2.58
C VAL A 35 6.97 -19.53 1.71
N HIS A 36 5.89 -18.93 2.22
CA HIS A 36 4.66 -18.80 1.45
C HIS A 36 3.93 -17.48 1.70
N ASP A 37 2.93 -17.20 0.89
CA ASP A 37 2.11 -15.99 1.01
C ASP A 37 1.23 -16.03 2.26
N ASP A 38 0.54 -14.93 2.56
CA ASP A 38 -0.35 -14.82 3.72
C ASP A 38 -1.63 -15.67 3.54
N CYS A 39 -1.46 -16.99 3.59
CA CYS A 39 -2.49 -18.01 3.46
C CYS A 39 -2.52 -18.89 4.71
N GLY A 40 -3.51 -18.65 5.58
CA GLY A 40 -3.64 -19.37 6.85
C GLY A 40 -3.87 -20.89 6.70
N ALA A 41 -4.44 -21.33 5.57
CA ALA A 41 -4.62 -22.76 5.30
C ALA A 41 -3.28 -23.50 5.13
N VAL A 42 -2.28 -22.84 4.54
CA VAL A 42 -0.95 -23.42 4.36
C VAL A 42 -0.22 -23.53 5.69
N ASP A 43 -0.35 -22.55 6.60
CA ASP A 43 0.25 -22.63 7.94
C ASP A 43 -0.21 -23.88 8.70
N VAL A 44 -1.52 -24.19 8.62
CA VAL A 44 -2.10 -25.35 9.29
C VAL A 44 -1.53 -26.65 8.71
N ILE A 45 -1.33 -26.73 7.39
CA ILE A 45 -0.71 -27.91 6.76
C ILE A 45 0.73 -28.07 7.24
N LEU A 46 1.54 -27.02 7.16
CA LEU A 46 2.95 -27.06 7.51
C LEU A 46 3.14 -27.44 8.99
N TRP A 47 2.35 -26.84 9.88
CA TRP A 47 2.34 -27.18 11.30
C TRP A 47 2.03 -28.66 11.55
N ARG A 48 1.01 -29.22 10.89
CA ARG A 48 0.67 -30.65 11.00
C ARG A 48 1.77 -31.57 10.50
N MET A 49 2.54 -31.11 9.50
CA MET A 49 3.65 -31.87 8.92
C MET A 49 4.98 -31.67 9.68
N ASN A 50 4.96 -30.85 10.74
CA ASN A 50 6.14 -30.43 11.50
C ASN A 50 7.21 -29.77 10.60
N ILE A 51 6.76 -28.87 9.73
CA ILE A 51 7.60 -28.04 8.84
C ILE A 51 7.45 -26.59 9.30
N ASP A 52 8.58 -25.88 9.42
CA ASP A 52 8.53 -24.47 9.80
C ASP A 52 7.90 -23.64 8.68
N SER A 53 7.08 -22.66 9.06
CA SER A 53 6.43 -21.73 8.13
C SER A 53 7.06 -20.35 8.24
N GLN A 54 7.31 -19.72 7.09
CA GLN A 54 7.71 -18.33 7.01
C GLN A 54 6.89 -17.58 5.98
N LYS A 55 6.55 -16.33 6.30
CA LYS A 55 5.80 -15.48 5.36
C LYS A 55 6.72 -14.84 4.32
N CYS A 56 6.24 -14.76 3.09
CA CYS A 56 6.97 -14.16 1.98
C CYS A 56 6.99 -12.62 2.09
N MET A 57 8.17 -12.07 2.40
CA MET A 57 8.37 -10.62 2.49
C MET A 57 8.14 -9.90 1.16
N TRP A 58 8.52 -10.51 0.05
CA TRP A 58 8.32 -9.94 -1.28
C TRP A 58 6.84 -9.68 -1.58
N HIS A 59 5.97 -10.67 -1.34
CA HIS A 59 4.53 -10.52 -1.57
C HIS A 59 3.89 -9.56 -0.57
N LYS A 60 4.38 -9.50 0.68
CA LYS A 60 3.96 -8.50 1.67
C LYS A 60 4.30 -7.08 1.18
N ALA A 61 5.51 -6.85 0.71
CA ALA A 61 5.95 -5.55 0.18
C ALA A 61 5.22 -5.16 -1.11
N LYS A 62 5.01 -6.11 -2.03
CA LYS A 62 4.19 -5.90 -3.23
C LYS A 62 2.74 -5.52 -2.87
N THR A 63 2.17 -6.17 -1.86
CA THR A 63 0.82 -5.88 -1.37
C THR A 63 0.77 -4.51 -0.69
N LEU A 64 1.79 -4.13 0.09
CA LEU A 64 1.92 -2.80 0.69
C LEU A 64 1.83 -1.71 -0.39
N VAL A 65 2.70 -1.78 -1.40
CA VAL A 65 2.73 -0.80 -2.49
C VAL A 65 1.38 -0.75 -3.20
N LYS A 66 0.78 -1.90 -3.51
CA LYS A 66 -0.56 -1.94 -4.12
C LYS A 66 -1.60 -1.20 -3.28
N ARG A 67 -1.66 -1.45 -1.97
CA ARG A 67 -2.65 -0.82 -1.07
C ARG A 67 -2.40 0.68 -0.90
N LEU A 68 -1.15 1.11 -0.81
CA LEU A 68 -0.81 2.54 -0.75
C LEU A 68 -1.30 3.27 -2.01
N ARG A 69 -1.11 2.67 -3.19
CA ARG A 69 -1.62 3.23 -4.45
C ARG A 69 -3.14 3.35 -4.46
N GLU A 70 -3.83 2.32 -3.99
CA GLU A 70 -5.30 2.31 -3.88
C GLU A 70 -5.78 3.39 -2.89
N ALA A 71 -5.10 3.56 -1.76
CA ALA A 71 -5.42 4.58 -0.77
C ALA A 71 -5.24 6.01 -1.32
N VAL A 72 -4.09 6.29 -1.94
CA VAL A 72 -3.81 7.60 -2.57
C VAL A 72 -4.75 7.86 -3.76
N ARG A 73 -5.14 6.83 -4.52
CA ARG A 73 -6.15 6.96 -5.57
C ARG A 73 -7.52 7.30 -4.97
N GLY A 74 -7.88 6.65 -3.87
CA GLY A 74 -9.13 6.88 -3.16
C GLY A 74 -9.32 8.34 -2.75
N THR A 75 -8.29 9.00 -2.24
CA THR A 75 -8.39 10.41 -1.83
C THR A 75 -8.69 11.36 -2.98
N LYS A 76 -8.24 11.03 -4.20
CA LYS A 76 -8.51 11.84 -5.40
C LYS A 76 -9.97 11.75 -5.87
N THR A 77 -10.69 10.72 -5.43
CA THR A 77 -12.09 10.45 -5.83
C THR A 77 -13.12 10.83 -4.77
N VAL A 78 -12.68 11.29 -3.59
CA VAL A 78 -13.60 11.72 -2.53
C VAL A 78 -14.11 13.12 -2.83
N LYS A 79 -15.43 13.24 -3.00
CA LYS A 79 -16.12 14.52 -3.10
C LYS A 79 -15.90 15.35 -1.83
N PRO A 80 -15.33 16.56 -1.91
CA PRO A 80 -15.23 17.45 -0.75
C PRO A 80 -16.59 17.81 -0.16
N ALA A 81 -16.62 18.20 1.11
CA ALA A 81 -17.87 18.59 1.79
C ALA A 81 -18.51 19.85 1.19
N ALA A 82 -17.69 20.75 0.65
CA ALA A 82 -18.13 21.97 -0.01
C ALA A 82 -17.19 22.33 -1.16
N VAL A 83 -17.71 23.04 -2.16
CA VAL A 83 -16.95 23.49 -3.34
C VAL A 83 -15.74 24.36 -2.95
N VAL A 84 -15.85 25.15 -1.88
CA VAL A 84 -14.74 25.98 -1.36
C VAL A 84 -13.56 25.17 -0.82
N ALA A 85 -13.77 23.88 -0.53
CA ALA A 85 -12.73 22.98 -0.04
C ALA A 85 -12.06 22.18 -1.17
N CYS A 86 -12.37 22.50 -2.44
CA CYS A 86 -11.71 21.89 -3.58
C CYS A 86 -10.31 22.48 -3.76
N GLU A 87 -9.30 21.62 -3.76
CA GLU A 87 -7.90 21.95 -4.03
C GLU A 87 -7.52 21.60 -5.48
N HIS A 88 -8.37 20.82 -6.17
CA HIS A 88 -8.13 20.39 -7.54
C HIS A 88 -9.42 20.37 -8.39
N VAL A 89 -9.26 20.60 -9.70
CA VAL A 89 -10.34 20.61 -10.69
C VAL A 89 -11.20 19.33 -10.64
N ARG A 90 -10.59 18.16 -10.51
CA ARG A 90 -11.30 16.87 -10.38
C ARG A 90 -12.30 16.82 -9.21
N GLU A 91 -12.05 17.59 -8.15
CA GLU A 91 -12.91 17.60 -6.97
C GLU A 91 -14.16 18.43 -7.22
N VAL A 92 -14.01 19.51 -7.99
CA VAL A 92 -15.14 20.26 -8.54
C VAL A 92 -15.98 19.34 -9.45
N LYS A 93 -15.33 18.49 -10.26
CA LYS A 93 -16.03 17.48 -11.08
C LYS A 93 -16.83 16.45 -10.25
N CYS A 94 -16.56 16.28 -8.95
CA CYS A 94 -17.35 15.40 -8.09
C CYS A 94 -18.72 15.97 -7.70
N PHE A 95 -18.94 17.28 -7.84
CA PHE A 95 -20.23 17.90 -7.57
C PHE A 95 -21.18 17.73 -8.76
N THR A 96 -22.48 17.66 -8.49
CA THR A 96 -23.52 17.68 -9.53
C THR A 96 -23.62 19.09 -10.13
N ASN A 97 -24.15 19.19 -11.36
CA ASN A 97 -24.36 20.51 -11.99
C ASN A 97 -25.12 21.43 -11.05
N LYS A 98 -26.26 20.97 -10.52
CA LYS A 98 -27.09 21.73 -9.58
C LYS A 98 -26.34 22.25 -8.35
N GLU A 99 -25.41 21.47 -7.79
CA GLU A 99 -24.60 21.93 -6.65
C GLU A 99 -23.61 23.03 -7.03
N LEU A 100 -23.01 22.93 -8.21
CA LEU A 100 -22.12 23.97 -8.74
C LEU A 100 -22.89 25.25 -9.08
N GLU A 101 -24.09 25.13 -9.65
CA GLU A 101 -24.99 26.25 -9.96
C GLU A 101 -25.39 27.00 -8.69
N LEU A 102 -25.91 26.28 -7.68
CA LEU A 102 -26.28 26.86 -6.39
C LEU A 102 -25.08 27.52 -5.69
N TRP A 103 -23.90 26.93 -5.82
CA TRP A 103 -22.70 27.52 -5.26
C TRP A 103 -22.32 28.84 -5.97
N LEU A 104 -22.38 28.90 -7.31
CA LEU A 104 -22.14 30.14 -8.07
C LEU A 104 -23.15 31.24 -7.72
N GLU A 105 -24.43 30.89 -7.59
CA GLU A 105 -25.48 31.81 -7.13
C GLU A 105 -25.18 32.35 -5.73
N SER A 106 -24.72 31.49 -4.81
CA SER A 106 -24.34 31.91 -3.45
C SER A 106 -23.14 32.86 -3.41
N LYS A 107 -22.33 32.90 -4.48
CA LYS A 107 -21.21 33.82 -4.67
C LYS A 107 -21.57 35.06 -5.48
N CYS A 108 -22.84 35.27 -5.80
CA CYS A 108 -23.34 36.35 -6.66
C CYS A 108 -22.68 36.36 -8.05
N VAL A 109 -22.23 35.20 -8.54
CA VAL A 109 -21.63 35.04 -9.87
C VAL A 109 -22.75 34.73 -10.86
N HIS A 110 -23.22 35.78 -11.55
CA HIS A 110 -24.26 35.64 -12.57
C HIS A 110 -23.65 35.20 -13.90
N VAL A 111 -23.84 33.93 -14.24
CA VAL A 111 -23.45 33.40 -15.54
C VAL A 111 -24.71 33.21 -16.39
N ALA A 112 -24.68 33.72 -17.61
CA ALA A 112 -25.79 33.55 -18.55
C ALA A 112 -25.93 32.06 -18.93
N GLY A 113 -27.18 31.56 -18.88
CA GLY A 113 -27.52 30.20 -19.29
C GLY A 113 -26.94 29.08 -18.41
N VAL A 114 -26.61 29.35 -17.14
CA VAL A 114 -26.00 28.40 -16.18
C VAL A 114 -26.64 27.02 -16.22
N SER A 115 -27.97 26.94 -16.16
CA SER A 115 -28.73 25.68 -16.14
C SER A 115 -28.66 24.87 -17.44
N THR A 116 -28.17 25.47 -18.52
CA THR A 116 -28.00 24.84 -19.84
C THR A 116 -26.55 24.53 -20.20
N ARG A 117 -25.59 24.91 -19.33
CA ARG A 117 -24.16 24.70 -19.57
C ARG A 117 -23.77 23.25 -19.37
N LYS A 118 -22.74 22.83 -20.10
CA LYS A 118 -22.14 21.51 -19.92
C LYS A 118 -21.39 21.47 -18.59
N LYS A 119 -21.26 20.26 -18.02
CA LYS A 119 -20.59 20.06 -16.74
C LYS A 119 -19.16 20.62 -16.72
N ASP A 120 -18.40 20.40 -17.78
CA ASP A 120 -17.02 20.90 -17.85
C ASP A 120 -16.96 22.44 -17.91
N GLU A 121 -17.90 23.09 -18.58
CA GLU A 121 -18.00 24.56 -18.59
C GLU A 121 -18.33 25.11 -17.19
N LEU A 122 -19.23 24.46 -16.44
CA LEU A 122 -19.53 24.83 -15.05
C LEU A 122 -18.30 24.63 -14.15
N VAL A 123 -17.55 23.55 -14.35
CA VAL A 123 -16.32 23.26 -13.61
C VAL A 123 -15.25 24.32 -13.88
N GLU A 124 -15.06 24.74 -15.13
CA GLU A 124 -14.12 25.81 -15.51
C GLU A 124 -14.46 27.14 -14.83
N ILE A 125 -15.73 27.52 -14.84
CA ILE A 125 -16.20 28.76 -14.20
C ILE A 125 -15.97 28.69 -12.70
N VAL A 126 -16.41 27.60 -12.05
CA VAL A 126 -16.23 27.42 -10.60
C VAL A 126 -14.75 27.41 -10.23
N TRP A 127 -13.90 26.75 -11.03
CA TRP A 127 -12.46 26.74 -10.82
C TRP A 127 -11.86 28.15 -10.91
N GLY A 128 -12.23 28.92 -11.93
CA GLY A 128 -11.78 30.32 -12.07
C GLY A 128 -12.28 31.24 -10.95
N VAL A 129 -13.43 30.94 -10.34
CA VAL A 129 -13.93 31.69 -9.16
C VAL A 129 -13.17 31.30 -7.89
N LEU A 130 -12.83 30.01 -7.71
CA LEU A 130 -12.04 29.54 -6.56
C LEU A 130 -10.59 30.01 -6.64
N PHE A 131 -10.01 29.99 -7.83
CA PHE A 131 -8.60 30.29 -8.11
C PHE A 131 -8.52 31.31 -9.26
N PRO A 132 -8.69 32.62 -8.99
CA PRO A 132 -8.70 33.66 -10.02
C PRO A 132 -7.45 33.68 -10.90
N ASP A 133 -6.29 33.34 -10.34
CA ASP A 133 -5.03 33.27 -11.08
C ASP A 133 -4.99 32.13 -12.11
N GLU A 134 -5.87 31.14 -11.99
CA GLU A 134 -6.03 30.01 -12.92
C GLU A 134 -7.18 30.23 -13.91
N ALA A 135 -7.93 31.34 -13.80
CA ALA A 135 -9.07 31.62 -14.66
C ALA A 135 -8.64 31.77 -16.14
N GLY A 136 -9.36 31.09 -17.04
CA GLY A 136 -9.09 31.13 -18.48
C GLY A 136 -7.87 30.31 -18.95
N LYS A 137 -7.14 29.66 -18.04
CA LYS A 137 -6.13 28.67 -18.41
C LYS A 137 -6.82 27.36 -18.76
N ALA A 138 -6.23 26.59 -19.68
CA ALA A 138 -6.69 25.24 -19.95
C ALA A 138 -6.65 24.42 -18.66
N LEU A 139 -7.77 23.78 -18.30
CA LEU A 139 -7.78 22.81 -17.23
C LEU A 139 -6.77 21.73 -17.60
N ARG A 140 -5.71 21.59 -16.79
CA ARG A 140 -4.74 20.52 -17.04
C ARG A 140 -5.50 19.20 -17.00
N ASP A 141 -5.40 18.43 -18.08
CA ASP A 141 -5.87 17.05 -18.08
C ASP A 141 -5.23 16.35 -16.89
N ASP A 142 -6.07 15.89 -15.97
CA ASP A 142 -5.63 15.06 -14.87
C ASP A 142 -5.04 13.81 -15.52
N VAL A 143 -3.71 13.66 -15.46
CA VAL A 143 -3.01 12.45 -15.88
C VAL A 143 -3.41 11.33 -14.93
N VAL A 144 -4.61 10.81 -15.16
CA VAL A 144 -5.07 9.49 -14.75
C VAL A 144 -4.56 8.64 -15.89
N GLU A 145 -3.45 7.93 -15.75
CA GLU A 145 -3.59 6.49 -15.55
C GLU A 145 -2.32 5.79 -15.04
N ILE A 146 -1.16 6.44 -14.91
CA ILE A 146 0.09 5.73 -14.57
C ILE A 146 0.52 6.05 -13.13
N ASP A 147 -0.25 5.52 -12.18
CA ASP A 147 0.06 5.39 -10.75
C ASP A 147 0.36 6.70 -9.98
N ALA A 148 -0.61 7.24 -9.23
CA ALA A 148 -0.47 8.49 -8.47
C ALA A 148 0.74 8.53 -7.52
N LEU A 149 1.17 7.38 -7.01
CA LEU A 149 2.38 7.29 -6.19
C LEU A 149 3.63 7.45 -7.07
N GLN A 150 3.73 6.75 -8.21
CA GLN A 150 4.88 6.84 -9.14
C GLN A 150 4.92 8.10 -10.00
N THR A 151 3.77 8.67 -10.39
CA THR A 151 3.69 9.93 -11.15
C THR A 151 3.99 11.14 -10.29
N SER A 152 3.60 11.12 -9.02
CA SER A 152 3.96 12.20 -8.08
C SER A 152 5.36 11.99 -7.52
N HIS A 153 5.76 10.72 -7.27
CA HIS A 153 6.97 10.35 -6.54
C HIS A 153 7.58 9.05 -7.09
N CYS A 154 8.45 9.16 -8.10
CA CYS A 154 9.00 8.01 -8.83
C CYS A 154 9.65 6.93 -7.93
N ASN A 155 10.19 7.32 -6.77
CA ASN A 155 10.88 6.42 -5.83
C ASN A 155 9.99 5.90 -4.68
N ALA A 156 8.79 6.45 -4.46
CA ALA A 156 8.00 6.13 -3.26
C ALA A 156 7.61 4.65 -3.16
N ALA A 157 7.40 3.97 -4.29
CA ALA A 157 7.13 2.53 -4.30
C ALA A 157 8.33 1.71 -3.78
N GLU A 158 9.56 2.13 -4.08
CA GLU A 158 10.76 1.45 -3.64
C GLU A 158 11.11 1.80 -2.19
N GLU A 159 10.98 3.08 -1.83
CA GLU A 159 11.12 3.57 -0.46
C GLU A 159 10.20 2.81 0.50
N ALA A 160 8.94 2.55 0.13
CA ALA A 160 8.01 1.78 0.96
C ALA A 160 8.45 0.32 1.16
N LYS A 161 9.04 -0.31 0.15
CA LYS A 161 9.55 -1.68 0.26
C LYS A 161 10.77 -1.71 1.17
N GLU A 162 11.74 -0.82 0.93
CA GLU A 162 12.96 -0.77 1.73
C GLU A 162 12.69 -0.34 3.18
N TRP A 163 11.71 0.52 3.40
CA TRP A 163 11.23 0.83 4.74
C TRP A 163 10.69 -0.41 5.45
N LEU A 164 9.79 -1.17 4.79
CA LEU A 164 9.24 -2.40 5.37
C LEU A 164 10.33 -3.45 5.64
N TYR A 165 11.24 -3.68 4.69
CA TYR A 165 12.36 -4.59 4.88
C TYR A 165 13.28 -4.13 6.00
N GLY A 166 13.57 -2.82 6.06
CA GLY A 166 14.34 -2.21 7.12
C GLY A 166 13.68 -2.44 8.48
N ALA A 167 12.37 -2.24 8.60
CA ALA A 167 11.63 -2.41 9.84
C ALA A 167 11.70 -3.86 10.34
N CYS A 168 11.53 -4.83 9.45
CA CYS A 168 11.73 -6.26 9.76
C CYS A 168 13.17 -6.56 10.20
N ARG A 169 14.19 -6.03 9.49
CA ARG A 169 15.62 -6.18 9.86
C ARG A 169 15.93 -5.59 11.23
N LEU A 170 15.28 -4.50 11.63
CA LEU A 170 15.46 -3.91 12.96
C LEU A 170 14.99 -4.87 14.05
N ARG A 171 13.83 -5.53 13.88
CA ARG A 171 13.31 -6.51 14.86
C ARG A 171 14.19 -7.74 14.94
N GLU A 172 14.61 -8.25 13.78
CA GLU A 172 15.53 -9.39 13.69
C GLU A 172 16.84 -9.14 14.45
N ARG A 173 17.44 -7.95 14.28
CA ARG A 173 18.67 -7.55 15.01
C ARG A 173 18.44 -7.38 16.50
N ALA A 174 17.28 -6.87 16.89
CA ALA A 174 16.90 -6.74 18.29
C ALA A 174 16.59 -8.10 18.94
N LYS A 175 16.43 -9.16 18.14
CA LYS A 175 16.04 -10.51 18.58
C LYS A 175 14.73 -10.50 19.37
N ASP A 176 13.85 -9.56 19.05
CA ASP A 176 12.49 -9.52 19.56
C ASP A 176 11.51 -9.95 18.47
N ASP A 177 10.43 -10.58 18.92
CA ASP A 177 9.32 -10.98 18.07
C ASP A 177 8.12 -10.03 18.28
N ASP A 178 8.39 -8.78 18.68
CA ASP A 178 7.34 -7.81 19.03
C ASP A 178 6.67 -7.25 17.76
N GLY A 179 5.50 -7.84 17.46
CA GLY A 179 4.66 -7.44 16.35
C GLY A 179 4.08 -6.03 16.47
N ASP A 180 3.90 -5.50 17.68
CA ASP A 180 3.39 -4.14 17.92
C ASP A 180 4.48 -3.10 17.61
N VAL A 181 5.72 -3.35 18.00
CA VAL A 181 6.84 -2.47 17.65
C VAL A 181 7.06 -2.47 16.13
N LEU A 182 6.99 -3.64 15.48
CA LEU A 182 7.08 -3.72 14.01
C LEU A 182 5.94 -2.95 13.33
N ALA A 183 4.71 -3.07 13.84
CA ALA A 183 3.55 -2.33 13.37
C ALA A 183 3.79 -0.82 13.42
N THR A 184 4.23 -0.32 14.57
CA THR A 184 4.52 1.10 14.79
C THR A 184 5.60 1.60 13.82
N HIS A 185 6.69 0.85 13.65
CA HIS A 185 7.75 1.21 12.70
C HIS A 185 7.26 1.30 11.26
N VAL A 186 6.39 0.38 10.82
CA VAL A 186 5.81 0.44 9.47
C VAL A 186 4.88 1.65 9.32
N GLN A 187 4.13 2.01 10.38
CA GLN A 187 3.19 3.15 10.35
C GLN A 187 3.89 4.50 10.24
N HIS A 188 5.07 4.67 10.82
CA HIS A 188 5.86 5.91 10.76
C HIS A 188 6.29 6.33 9.35
N LEU A 189 6.17 5.45 8.34
CA LEU A 189 6.37 5.84 6.95
C LEU A 189 5.41 6.97 6.53
N ALA A 190 4.19 7.01 7.06
CA ALA A 190 3.24 8.08 6.76
C ALA A 190 3.76 9.45 7.22
N ASP A 191 4.18 9.52 8.48
CA ASP A 191 4.66 10.76 9.09
C ASP A 191 5.98 11.20 8.42
N HIS A 192 6.90 10.26 8.14
CA HIS A 192 8.15 10.54 7.45
C HIS A 192 7.91 11.14 6.06
N TRP A 193 6.98 10.57 5.28
CA TRP A 193 6.60 11.15 3.98
C TRP A 193 5.84 12.48 4.08
N ALA A 194 5.30 12.83 5.25
CA ALA A 194 4.75 14.16 5.53
C ALA A 194 5.80 15.19 6.00
N GLY A 195 7.06 14.78 6.12
CA GLY A 195 8.16 15.63 6.62
C GLY A 195 8.42 15.54 8.12
N ASP A 196 7.75 14.64 8.85
CA ASP A 196 8.10 14.38 10.25
C ASP A 196 9.31 13.44 10.33
N HIS A 197 10.48 14.04 10.54
CA HIS A 197 11.75 13.33 10.68
C HIS A 197 12.19 13.17 12.16
N SER A 198 11.28 13.35 13.13
CA SER A 198 11.60 13.30 14.56
C SER A 198 12.15 11.94 15.05
N CYS A 199 11.93 10.88 14.28
CA CYS A 199 12.45 9.53 14.50
C CYS A 199 13.74 9.21 13.73
N CYS A 200 14.20 10.08 12.84
CA CYS A 200 15.32 9.80 11.93
C CYS A 200 16.71 9.84 12.59
N ASP A 201 16.87 10.58 13.68
CA ASP A 201 18.13 10.59 14.46
C ASP A 201 18.14 9.58 15.61
N LYS A 202 17.11 8.74 15.69
CA LYS A 202 16.89 7.80 16.78
C LYS A 202 16.85 6.36 16.25
N GLU A 203 15.91 5.57 16.75
CA GLU A 203 15.74 4.15 16.42
C GLU A 203 15.55 3.88 14.92
N LEU A 204 14.99 4.84 14.17
CA LEU A 204 14.61 4.65 12.76
C LEU A 204 15.60 5.22 11.74
N SER A 205 16.82 5.58 12.14
CA SER A 205 17.79 6.23 11.23
C SER A 205 18.03 5.48 9.91
N ASN A 206 18.12 4.14 9.97
CA ASN A 206 18.28 3.33 8.77
C ASN A 206 17.02 3.29 7.89
N LEU A 207 15.83 3.38 8.49
CA LEU A 207 14.57 3.44 7.73
C LEU A 207 14.44 4.78 7.03
N CYS A 208 14.72 5.88 7.75
CA CYS A 208 14.69 7.21 7.16
C CYS A 208 15.62 7.33 5.96
N LYS A 209 16.86 6.82 6.06
CA LYS A 209 17.79 6.78 4.90
C LYS A 209 17.22 6.02 3.70
N ALA A 210 16.49 4.92 3.95
CA ALA A 210 15.85 4.14 2.89
C ALA A 210 14.66 4.87 2.23
N ALA A 211 14.01 5.80 2.93
CA ALA A 211 12.93 6.63 2.42
C ALA A 211 13.35 8.07 2.09
N GLY A 212 14.57 8.26 1.60
CA GLY A 212 15.06 9.55 1.11
C GLY A 212 15.80 10.42 2.14
N GLY A 213 15.87 9.99 3.40
CA GLY A 213 16.58 10.71 4.46
C GLY A 213 15.79 11.86 5.08
N PRO A 214 16.38 12.59 6.05
CA PRO A 214 15.75 13.73 6.71
C PRO A 214 15.68 14.99 5.82
N ASP A 215 16.44 15.03 4.73
CA ASP A 215 16.42 16.13 3.76
C ASP A 215 15.38 15.91 2.65
N ARG A 216 14.54 14.89 2.76
CA ARG A 216 13.51 14.55 1.77
C ARG A 216 12.36 15.56 1.84
N ASP A 217 12.07 16.21 0.72
CA ASP A 217 10.85 17.02 0.60
C ASP A 217 9.58 16.19 0.89
N PRO A 218 8.62 16.75 1.67
CA PRO A 218 7.35 16.08 1.95
C PRO A 218 6.62 15.65 0.67
N LEU A 219 6.11 14.43 0.66
CA LEU A 219 5.30 13.89 -0.44
C LEU A 219 3.89 14.48 -0.47
N TYR A 220 3.42 14.92 0.70
CA TYR A 220 2.10 15.47 0.94
C TYR A 220 2.11 16.30 2.24
N GLU A 221 1.10 17.15 2.39
CA GLU A 221 0.93 17.99 3.58
C GLU A 221 0.63 17.15 4.84
N ALA A 222 1.31 17.49 5.94
CA ALA A 222 1.08 16.90 7.25
C ALA A 222 -0.34 17.16 7.74
N GLY A 223 -1.11 16.08 7.88
CA GLY A 223 -2.50 16.12 8.35
C GLY A 223 -3.51 16.29 7.22
N GLY A 224 -3.03 16.49 5.98
CA GLY A 224 -3.87 16.54 4.79
C GLY A 224 -4.53 15.20 4.46
N ARG A 225 -5.44 15.22 3.50
CA ARG A 225 -6.24 14.04 3.11
C ARG A 225 -5.39 12.84 2.70
N VAL A 226 -4.31 13.07 1.95
CA VAL A 226 -3.38 12.02 1.52
C VAL A 226 -2.63 11.44 2.71
N HIS A 227 -2.15 12.28 3.63
CA HIS A 227 -1.50 11.83 4.86
C HIS A 227 -2.41 10.88 5.64
N LEU A 228 -3.64 11.31 5.92
CA LEU A 228 -4.60 10.51 6.69
C LEU A 228 -4.96 9.18 6.00
N ALA A 229 -5.07 9.16 4.67
CA ALA A 229 -5.36 7.95 3.92
C ALA A 229 -4.18 6.96 3.93
N VAL A 230 -2.95 7.45 3.78
CA VAL A 230 -1.74 6.63 3.88
C VAL A 230 -1.56 6.09 5.29
N ALA A 231 -1.70 6.93 6.33
CA ALA A 231 -1.63 6.52 7.72
C ALA A 231 -2.66 5.42 8.05
N ARG A 232 -3.92 5.60 7.63
CA ARG A 232 -4.98 4.59 7.80
C ARG A 232 -4.67 3.30 7.03
N CYS A 233 -4.14 3.41 5.81
CA CYS A 233 -3.74 2.26 5.00
C CYS A 233 -2.66 1.44 5.71
N LEU A 234 -1.62 2.10 6.23
CA LEU A 234 -0.52 1.47 6.97
C LEU A 234 -1.02 0.84 8.27
N GLN A 235 -1.88 1.53 9.03
CA GLN A 235 -2.50 0.99 10.24
C GLN A 235 -3.27 -0.31 9.95
N GLN A 236 -4.08 -0.34 8.90
CA GLN A 236 -4.83 -1.53 8.50
C GLN A 236 -3.94 -2.64 7.94
N PHE A 237 -2.83 -2.27 7.29
CA PHE A 237 -1.86 -3.19 6.73
C PHE A 237 -1.02 -3.89 7.80
N SER A 238 -0.69 -3.17 8.88
CA SER A 238 0.35 -3.54 9.85
C SER A 238 -0.15 -3.86 11.26
N SER A 239 -1.40 -4.29 11.47
CA SER A 239 -1.85 -4.74 12.80
C SER A 239 -0.96 -5.86 13.39
N ASN A 240 -0.82 -5.95 14.71
CA ASN A 240 -0.01 -6.97 15.42
C ASN A 240 -0.12 -8.38 14.80
N THR A 241 -1.34 -8.91 14.71
CA THR A 241 -1.62 -10.26 14.16
C THR A 241 -1.10 -10.45 12.73
N LYS A 242 -1.01 -9.37 11.95
CA LYS A 242 -0.51 -9.40 10.56
C LYS A 242 1.00 -9.17 10.45
N MET A 243 1.66 -8.80 11.54
CA MET A 243 3.08 -8.45 11.60
C MET A 243 3.90 -9.43 12.44
N GLU A 244 3.29 -10.14 13.39
CA GLU A 244 3.95 -11.14 14.24
C GLU A 244 4.72 -12.19 13.42
N CYS A 245 4.16 -12.68 12.30
CA CYS A 245 4.84 -13.65 11.45
C CYS A 245 6.02 -13.06 10.63
N TYR A 246 6.19 -11.73 10.64
CA TYR A 246 7.22 -11.01 9.90
C TYR A 246 8.35 -10.47 10.79
N THR A 247 8.23 -10.56 12.11
CA THR A 247 9.34 -10.28 13.05
C THR A 247 10.46 -11.32 12.90
N ARG A 248 10.07 -12.56 12.58
CA ARG A 248 10.96 -13.70 12.30
C ARG A 248 11.37 -13.84 10.84
N ALA A 249 11.19 -12.82 9.99
CA ALA A 249 11.53 -12.85 8.56
C ALA A 249 13.06 -12.83 8.33
N ARG A 250 13.77 -13.82 8.89
CA ARG A 250 15.22 -13.87 9.09
C ARG A 250 16.05 -14.01 7.80
N MET A 251 15.45 -14.38 6.65
CA MET A 251 16.24 -14.63 5.43
C MET A 251 15.56 -14.34 4.08
N THR A 252 14.26 -13.99 4.04
CA THR A 252 13.54 -13.78 2.77
C THR A 252 13.77 -12.40 2.15
N PHE A 253 14.39 -11.47 2.88
CA PHE A 253 14.72 -10.12 2.39
C PHE A 253 15.89 -10.09 1.40
N ASN A 254 16.81 -11.06 1.43
CA ASN A 254 17.99 -11.11 0.55
C ASN A 254 17.75 -11.84 -0.77
N ASN A 255 16.54 -12.35 -1.00
CA ASN A 255 16.25 -13.26 -2.09
C ASN A 255 15.10 -12.71 -2.92
N GLU A 256 15.41 -12.23 -4.13
CA GLU A 256 14.48 -11.58 -5.04
C GLU A 256 13.31 -12.47 -5.49
N CYS A 257 13.34 -13.79 -5.21
CA CYS A 257 12.26 -14.71 -5.54
C CYS A 257 12.32 -16.05 -4.78
N PHE A 258 11.17 -16.71 -4.68
CA PHE A 258 11.02 -18.12 -4.27
C PHE A 258 11.98 -19.07 -5.04
N HIS A 259 12.35 -18.72 -6.28
CA HIS A 259 13.32 -19.47 -7.08
C HIS A 259 14.76 -19.45 -6.56
N SER A 260 15.25 -18.37 -5.93
CA SER A 260 16.64 -18.35 -5.42
C SER A 260 16.80 -19.16 -4.12
N VAL A 261 15.71 -19.38 -3.39
CA VAL A 261 15.69 -20.10 -2.09
C VAL A 261 15.75 -21.62 -2.28
N ILE A 262 15.11 -22.18 -3.31
CA ILE A 262 15.16 -23.64 -3.58
C ILE A 262 16.61 -24.12 -3.82
N ASN A 263 17.42 -23.33 -4.52
CA ASN A 263 18.82 -23.68 -4.77
C ASN A 263 19.70 -23.67 -3.50
N LYS A 264 19.29 -22.98 -2.43
CA LYS A 264 20.09 -22.87 -1.21
C LYS A 264 19.80 -23.97 -0.18
N TYR A 265 18.60 -24.57 -0.20
CA TYR A 265 18.17 -25.55 0.81
C TYR A 265 17.88 -26.96 0.26
N ALA A 266 17.91 -27.16 -1.05
CA ALA A 266 17.80 -28.49 -1.64
C ALA A 266 19.17 -29.18 -1.75
N THR A 267 19.68 -29.72 -0.64
CA THR A 267 20.73 -30.74 -0.71
C THR A 267 20.08 -32.10 -0.95
N LYS A 268 20.42 -32.76 -2.06
CA LYS A 268 20.16 -34.19 -2.23
C LYS A 268 20.85 -34.94 -1.09
N VAL A 269 20.10 -35.75 -0.36
CA VAL A 269 20.70 -36.82 0.45
C VAL A 269 21.25 -37.84 -0.55
N VAL A 270 22.57 -38.07 -0.52
CA VAL A 270 23.24 -39.14 -1.27
C VAL A 270 22.99 -40.47 -0.57
#